data_AF-A0A671QLQ2-F1
#
_entry.id   AF-A0A671QLQ2-F1
#
_cell.length_a   1.000
_cell.length_b   1.000
_cell.length_c   1.000
_cell.angle_alpha   90.00
_cell.angle_beta   90.00
_cell.angle_gamma   90.00
#
_symmetry.space_group_name_H-M   'P 1'
#
loop_
_entity.id
_entity.type
_entity.pdbx_description
1 polymer ?
#
loop_
_entity_poly.entity_id
_entity_poly.type
_entity_poly.pdbx_seq_one_letter_code
_entity_poly.pdbx_strand_id
1 'polypeptide(L)'
;MIFSITDQWLQYQHSATYESGPSIESKNPEERITARRLPRYLVSLVSNKPDQDFHFSLFFLQHMTKLQSDGLELVTNIQVAVDARDSDWRTGLEEACRLRRDKLENEAKSSQEKFEEITRKWTDAKMKQTPLDLRDALNSQQQLCEQIVADKNKLISELQQELKASDDRYVKDLKKQAKDIDLIIERMEEQISSLKKSYLEDLEQIEVLNCLLQNMLQGLSLLEEHEDLLQKLRVQKAEEYNTDKIKMDTEVQNLRKKLQEVKFNCHLNEEKLDYKYEVLKKREEENTILKSQLKRKIIRMQDILNNLKSKCANQEKQSKAEEQSLRNDYARIKQQYKDMQKKERHFAALDAERFEKIWLISEGEVKAMAHRALETDRIIHEQQLGLAWVSPPLPFMEHSGPIEHKTLKTASQAAADTLQEETGDSVEESEGLEDTGSGVNRRTVKRILELLCDELVSGFLVESKLLKLVSHLEKNEQSLIKLDCIFTVSTIRPVVLNWGASANFQEEETTNNQPSDFIHHNDLLVALKDFTAQYCRPQSVHLENDSGDTAYWECIANVIPESKLRLWSALDTALNKYHTILTERAKLLAETQNVQQQNTELRQLLHLYTTSKVTQIFPTPRLRLQLIPS
;
A
#
# COMPACT_ATOMS: atom_id res chain seq x y z
N MET A 1 -4.62 74.47 -81.35
CA MET A 1 -4.42 73.33 -80.43
C MET A 1 -4.66 73.68 -78.95
N ILE A 2 -4.64 74.97 -78.56
CA ILE A 2 -4.90 75.40 -77.16
C ILE A 2 -6.42 75.49 -76.85
N PHE A 3 -7.27 75.81 -77.84
CA PHE A 3 -8.73 75.87 -77.66
C PHE A 3 -9.42 74.50 -77.43
N SER A 4 -8.78 73.38 -77.78
CA SER A 4 -9.38 72.04 -77.62
C SER A 4 -9.18 71.45 -76.22
N ILE A 5 -8.21 71.96 -75.45
CA ILE A 5 -7.89 71.46 -74.10
C ILE A 5 -8.79 72.16 -73.06
N THR A 6 -9.16 73.42 -73.30
CA THR A 6 -10.06 74.18 -72.43
C THR A 6 -11.50 73.66 -72.45
N ASP A 7 -12.00 73.19 -73.61
CA ASP A 7 -13.36 72.61 -73.70
C ASP A 7 -13.44 71.20 -73.11
N GLN A 8 -12.37 70.40 -73.18
CA GLN A 8 -12.33 69.06 -72.55
C GLN A 8 -12.26 69.12 -71.01
N TRP A 9 -11.69 70.19 -70.45
CA TRP A 9 -11.62 70.38 -68.99
C TRP A 9 -12.92 70.93 -68.39
N LEU A 10 -13.66 71.79 -69.11
CA LEU A 10 -14.98 72.27 -68.65
C LEU A 10 -16.02 71.14 -68.58
N GLN A 11 -15.91 70.16 -69.48
CA GLN A 11 -16.82 69.00 -69.52
C GLN A 11 -16.51 67.98 -68.42
N TYR A 12 -15.26 67.92 -67.93
CA TYR A 12 -14.86 67.07 -66.80
C TYR A 12 -15.27 67.65 -65.44
N GLN A 13 -15.52 68.96 -65.37
CA GLN A 13 -15.94 69.64 -64.14
C GLN A 13 -17.44 69.47 -63.84
N HIS A 14 -18.26 69.12 -64.84
CA HIS A 14 -19.70 68.91 -64.68
C HIS A 14 -20.10 67.46 -64.36
N SER A 15 -19.19 66.49 -64.40
CA SER A 15 -19.47 65.07 -64.09
C SER A 15 -18.94 64.60 -62.73
N ALA A 16 -18.22 65.44 -61.98
CA ALA A 16 -17.85 65.15 -60.60
C ALA A 16 -19.01 65.54 -59.66
N THR A 17 -19.90 64.59 -59.39
CA THR A 17 -20.79 64.64 -58.24
C THR A 17 -19.96 64.93 -56.99
N TYR A 18 -20.25 66.05 -56.31
CA TYR A 18 -19.79 66.32 -54.96
C TYR A 18 -20.42 65.29 -54.01
N GLU A 19 -19.87 64.08 -53.96
CA GLU A 19 -20.07 63.20 -52.81
C GLU A 19 -19.28 63.79 -51.65
N SER A 20 -20.02 64.21 -50.61
CA SER A 20 -19.42 64.71 -49.38
C SER A 20 -18.56 63.60 -48.75
N GLY A 21 -17.25 63.85 -48.67
CA GLY A 21 -16.30 62.94 -48.03
C GLY A 21 -16.58 62.75 -46.53
N PRO A 22 -15.99 61.71 -45.92
CA PRO A 22 -16.29 61.30 -44.54
C PRO A 22 -15.93 62.42 -43.55
N SER A 23 -16.95 62.87 -42.79
CA SER A 23 -16.85 63.97 -41.84
C SER A 23 -16.50 63.50 -40.42
N ILE A 24 -15.64 64.27 -39.74
CA ILE A 24 -15.20 64.04 -38.36
C ILE A 24 -16.36 64.15 -37.35
N GLU A 25 -17.43 64.83 -37.73
CA GLU A 25 -18.63 65.07 -36.90
C GLU A 25 -19.79 64.10 -37.19
N SER A 26 -19.56 63.09 -38.05
CA SER A 26 -20.56 62.06 -38.33
C SER A 26 -20.89 61.21 -37.09
N LYS A 27 -22.17 60.85 -36.95
CA LYS A 27 -22.68 59.98 -35.87
C LYS A 27 -22.25 58.51 -36.05
N ASN A 28 -21.74 58.13 -37.21
CA ASN A 28 -21.29 56.77 -37.52
C ASN A 28 -19.84 56.54 -37.04
N PRO A 29 -19.56 55.54 -36.16
CA PRO A 29 -18.21 55.30 -35.65
C PRO A 29 -17.21 54.84 -36.71
N GLU A 30 -17.63 54.14 -37.75
CA GLU A 30 -16.71 53.68 -38.81
C GLU A 30 -16.21 54.83 -39.69
N GLU A 31 -17.07 55.79 -40.05
CA GLU A 31 -16.69 56.98 -40.84
C GLU A 31 -15.68 57.89 -40.13
N ARG A 32 -15.77 58.00 -38.79
CA ARG A 32 -14.78 58.75 -38.00
C ARG A 32 -13.43 58.04 -37.94
N ILE A 33 -13.40 56.71 -38.02
CA ILE A 33 -12.17 55.93 -38.04
C ILE A 33 -11.51 56.04 -39.41
N THR A 34 -12.26 56.01 -40.51
CA THR A 34 -11.74 56.26 -41.87
C THR A 34 -11.29 57.71 -42.07
N ALA A 35 -12.03 58.71 -41.57
CA ALA A 35 -11.63 60.12 -41.63
C ALA A 35 -10.33 60.41 -40.84
N ARG A 36 -10.08 59.69 -39.73
CA ARG A 36 -8.85 59.82 -38.93
C ARG A 36 -7.66 59.04 -39.49
N ARG A 37 -7.88 58.08 -40.40
CA ARG A 37 -6.84 57.27 -41.04
C ARG A 37 -6.29 57.87 -42.33
N LEU A 38 -6.91 58.93 -42.87
CA LEU A 38 -6.41 59.63 -44.05
C LEU A 38 -5.20 60.52 -43.69
N PRO A 39 -4.07 60.41 -44.40
CA PRO A 39 -2.91 61.28 -44.19
C PRO A 39 -3.26 62.75 -44.48
N ARG A 40 -2.97 63.66 -43.53
CA ARG A 40 -3.15 65.13 -43.66
C ARG A 40 -2.45 65.75 -44.87
N TYR A 41 -1.55 65.01 -45.52
CA TYR A 41 -0.79 65.49 -46.67
C TYR A 41 -1.66 65.74 -47.91
N LEU A 42 -2.70 64.92 -48.14
CA LEU A 42 -3.59 65.05 -49.31
C LEU A 42 -4.51 66.27 -49.27
N VAL A 43 -4.75 66.87 -48.09
CA VAL A 43 -5.57 68.09 -47.97
C VAL A 43 -4.78 69.34 -48.39
N SER A 44 -3.44 69.32 -48.31
CA SER A 44 -2.62 70.50 -48.66
C SER A 44 -2.37 70.65 -50.17
N LEU A 45 -2.31 69.54 -50.91
CA LEU A 45 -2.05 69.55 -52.36
C LEU A 45 -3.25 70.00 -53.20
N VAL A 46 -4.47 69.96 -52.66
CA VAL A 46 -5.69 70.35 -53.38
C VAL A 46 -5.99 71.87 -53.27
N SER A 47 -5.26 72.62 -52.44
CA SER A 47 -5.48 74.07 -52.26
C SER A 47 -4.60 75.00 -53.10
N ASN A 48 -3.66 74.48 -53.90
CA ASN A 48 -2.93 75.32 -54.84
C ASN A 48 -3.67 75.40 -56.17
N LYS A 49 -4.44 76.48 -56.33
CA LYS A 49 -5.08 76.86 -57.59
C LYS A 49 -4.03 77.06 -58.70
N PRO A 50 -4.29 76.60 -59.94
CA PRO A 50 -3.43 76.84 -61.11
C PRO A 50 -3.58 78.26 -61.71
N ASP A 51 -3.94 79.26 -60.91
CA ASP A 51 -4.26 80.63 -61.40
C ASP A 51 -3.00 81.49 -61.64
N GLN A 52 -1.84 81.15 -61.06
CA GLN A 52 -0.63 81.99 -61.17
C GLN A 52 0.17 81.77 -62.46
N ASP A 53 0.18 80.55 -63.02
CA ASP A 53 1.00 80.23 -64.20
C ASP A 53 0.41 80.80 -65.51
N PHE A 54 -0.92 80.93 -65.58
CA PHE A 54 -1.60 81.60 -66.70
C PHE A 54 -1.34 83.12 -66.73
N HIS A 55 -1.14 83.74 -65.56
CA HIS A 55 -1.00 85.18 -65.44
C HIS A 55 0.39 85.67 -65.91
N PHE A 56 1.42 84.84 -65.77
CA PHE A 56 2.78 85.17 -66.16
C PHE A 56 2.95 85.14 -67.70
N SER A 57 2.40 84.11 -68.35
CA SER A 57 2.41 83.98 -69.82
C SER A 57 1.61 85.11 -70.50
N LEU A 58 0.45 85.47 -69.95
CA LEU A 58 -0.38 86.56 -70.46
C LEU A 58 0.29 87.93 -70.30
N PHE A 59 0.97 88.17 -69.17
CA PHE A 59 1.71 89.41 -68.91
C PHE A 59 2.88 89.58 -69.88
N PHE A 60 3.62 88.50 -70.15
CA PHE A 60 4.71 88.49 -71.12
C PHE A 60 4.25 88.82 -72.54
N LEU A 61 3.14 88.21 -72.96
CA LEU A 61 2.56 88.42 -74.28
C LEU A 61 2.05 89.87 -74.45
N GLN A 62 1.46 90.44 -73.39
CA GLN A 62 1.04 91.85 -73.36
C GLN A 62 2.22 92.83 -73.36
N HIS A 63 3.28 92.53 -72.60
CA HIS A 63 4.49 93.35 -72.57
C HIS A 63 5.16 93.40 -73.94
N MET A 64 5.29 92.25 -74.61
CA MET A 64 5.90 92.14 -75.93
C MET A 64 5.10 92.83 -77.03
N THR A 65 3.77 92.71 -77.02
CA THR A 65 2.91 93.38 -78.00
C THR A 65 2.92 94.90 -77.84
N LYS A 66 2.96 95.39 -76.60
CA LYS A 66 3.09 96.82 -76.29
C LYS A 66 4.44 97.39 -76.72
N LEU A 67 5.53 96.66 -76.46
CA LEU A 67 6.86 97.11 -76.87
C LEU A 67 7.00 97.18 -78.40
N GLN A 68 6.35 96.26 -79.13
CA GLN A 68 6.29 96.28 -80.58
C GLN A 68 5.44 97.43 -81.14
N SER A 69 4.29 97.75 -80.54
CA SER A 69 3.45 98.89 -80.97
C SER A 69 4.15 100.23 -80.74
N ASP A 70 4.76 100.41 -79.57
CA ASP A 70 5.45 101.66 -79.21
C ASP A 70 6.65 101.91 -80.14
N GLY A 71 7.34 100.85 -80.56
CA GLY A 71 8.36 100.92 -81.60
C GLY A 71 7.80 101.34 -82.96
N LEU A 72 6.74 100.69 -83.43
CA LEU A 72 6.16 101.02 -84.74
C LEU A 72 5.72 102.50 -84.83
N GLU A 73 5.16 103.05 -83.76
CA GLU A 73 4.77 104.47 -83.69
C GLU A 73 5.98 105.42 -83.81
N LEU A 74 7.09 105.12 -83.13
CA LEU A 74 8.27 106.00 -83.10
C LEU A 74 8.90 106.20 -84.50
N VAL A 75 8.88 105.17 -85.35
CA VAL A 75 9.41 105.21 -86.72
C VAL A 75 8.41 105.86 -87.68
N THR A 76 7.12 105.50 -87.55
CA THR A 76 6.04 106.01 -88.42
C THR A 76 5.87 107.53 -88.32
N ASN A 77 6.15 108.11 -87.15
CA ASN A 77 6.10 109.56 -86.94
C ASN A 77 7.00 110.37 -87.89
N ILE A 78 8.16 109.83 -88.31
CA ILE A 78 9.05 110.54 -89.25
C ILE A 78 8.47 110.48 -90.66
N GLN A 79 7.94 109.32 -91.06
CA GLN A 79 7.33 109.14 -92.38
C GLN A 79 6.16 110.11 -92.60
N VAL A 80 5.25 110.24 -91.62
CA VAL A 80 4.11 111.17 -91.70
C VAL A 80 4.58 112.63 -91.88
N ALA A 81 5.66 113.03 -91.20
CA ALA A 81 6.22 114.37 -91.33
C ALA A 81 6.94 114.62 -92.67
N VAL A 82 7.49 113.59 -93.30
CA VAL A 82 8.02 113.65 -94.68
C VAL A 82 6.89 113.84 -95.68
N ASP A 83 5.83 113.03 -95.58
CA ASP A 83 4.70 113.06 -96.51
C ASP A 83 3.97 114.42 -96.49
N ALA A 84 3.81 115.02 -95.30
CA ALA A 84 3.24 116.37 -95.16
C ALA A 84 4.08 117.44 -95.87
N ARG A 85 5.41 117.40 -95.72
CA ARG A 85 6.33 118.36 -96.37
C ARG A 85 6.36 118.21 -97.89
N ASP A 86 6.28 116.98 -98.40
CA ASP A 86 6.23 116.71 -99.84
C ASP A 86 4.92 117.25 -100.47
N SER A 87 3.79 117.15 -99.76
CA SER A 87 2.53 117.76 -100.20
C SER A 87 2.64 119.28 -100.29
N ASP A 88 3.23 119.92 -99.27
CA ASP A 88 3.43 121.38 -99.27
C ASP A 88 4.36 121.81 -100.41
N TRP A 89 5.40 121.02 -100.70
CA TRP A 89 6.32 121.28 -101.81
C TRP A 89 5.62 121.25 -103.18
N ARG A 90 4.78 120.23 -103.44
CA ARG A 90 4.05 120.11 -104.71
C ARG A 90 3.19 121.34 -104.99
N THR A 91 2.44 121.81 -103.99
CA THR A 91 1.57 122.99 -104.14
C THR A 91 2.37 124.26 -104.45
N GLY A 92 3.48 124.49 -103.75
CA GLY A 92 4.34 125.65 -103.99
C GLY A 92 5.02 125.64 -105.37
N LEU A 93 5.36 124.46 -105.91
CA LEU A 93 5.98 124.34 -107.23
C LEU A 93 4.98 124.61 -108.37
N GLU A 94 3.73 124.14 -108.22
CA GLU A 94 2.64 124.42 -109.16
C GLU A 94 2.37 125.92 -109.29
N GLU A 95 2.34 126.65 -108.16
CA GLU A 95 2.16 128.11 -108.15
C GLU A 95 3.32 128.86 -108.84
N ALA A 96 4.56 128.45 -108.60
CA ALA A 96 5.74 129.03 -109.24
C ALA A 96 5.71 128.83 -110.76
N CYS A 97 5.35 127.62 -111.23
CA CYS A 97 5.22 127.33 -112.65
C CYS A 97 4.16 128.19 -113.34
N ARG A 98 3.03 128.45 -112.67
CA ARG A 98 1.97 129.35 -113.16
C ARG A 98 2.51 130.77 -113.33
N LEU A 99 3.14 131.32 -112.30
CA LEU A 99 3.71 132.68 -112.34
C LEU A 99 4.77 132.83 -113.44
N ARG A 100 5.64 131.83 -113.62
CA ARG A 100 6.66 131.84 -114.67
C ARG A 100 6.03 131.87 -116.07
N ARG A 101 4.96 131.11 -116.28
CA ARG A 101 4.20 131.10 -117.56
C ARG A 101 3.60 132.47 -117.84
N ASP A 102 2.94 133.07 -116.86
CA ASP A 102 2.30 134.38 -117.01
C ASP A 102 3.35 135.46 -117.34
N LYS A 103 4.52 135.43 -116.70
CA LYS A 103 5.64 136.34 -117.01
C LYS A 103 6.14 136.21 -118.44
N LEU A 104 6.38 134.98 -118.91
CA LEU A 104 6.84 134.70 -120.27
C LEU A 104 5.81 135.18 -121.31
N GLU A 105 4.52 134.94 -121.06
CA GLU A 105 3.45 135.38 -121.96
C GLU A 105 3.33 136.90 -122.03
N ASN A 106 3.45 137.59 -120.89
CA ASN A 106 3.41 139.05 -120.82
C ASN A 106 4.60 139.71 -121.52
N GLU A 107 5.82 139.17 -121.34
CA GLU A 107 6.99 139.66 -122.09
C GLU A 107 6.84 139.41 -123.59
N ALA A 108 6.37 138.21 -124.00
CA ALA A 108 6.18 137.91 -125.41
C ALA A 108 5.20 138.87 -126.08
N LYS A 109 4.08 139.19 -125.40
CA LYS A 109 3.10 140.19 -125.85
C LYS A 109 3.72 141.59 -125.94
N SER A 110 4.38 142.06 -124.88
CA SER A 110 5.00 143.40 -124.87
C SER A 110 6.13 143.54 -125.90
N SER A 111 6.96 142.51 -126.06
CA SER A 111 8.02 142.46 -127.07
C SER A 111 7.44 142.48 -128.47
N GLN A 112 6.37 141.71 -128.74
CA GLN A 112 5.69 141.69 -130.03
C GLN A 112 5.11 143.07 -130.38
N GLU A 113 4.42 143.73 -129.44
CA GLU A 113 3.89 145.09 -129.63
C GLU A 113 4.99 146.11 -129.98
N LYS A 114 6.11 146.08 -129.25
CA LYS A 114 7.27 146.95 -129.51
C LYS A 114 7.94 146.65 -130.86
N PHE A 115 8.05 145.36 -131.24
CA PHE A 115 8.58 144.97 -132.55
C PHE A 115 7.72 145.47 -133.71
N GLU A 116 6.40 145.38 -133.58
CA GLU A 116 5.46 145.92 -134.57
C GLU A 116 5.58 147.45 -134.69
N GLU A 117 5.77 148.14 -133.57
CA GLU A 117 6.00 149.59 -133.55
C GLU A 117 7.33 149.98 -134.24
N ILE A 118 8.41 149.25 -133.95
CA ILE A 118 9.72 149.41 -134.61
C ILE A 118 9.56 149.22 -136.13
N THR A 119 8.90 148.14 -136.53
CA THR A 119 8.67 147.81 -137.94
C THR A 119 7.91 148.93 -138.66
N ARG A 120 6.87 149.50 -138.01
CA ARG A 120 6.12 150.64 -138.55
C ARG A 120 7.01 151.87 -138.69
N LYS A 121 7.75 152.25 -137.65
CA LYS A 121 8.63 153.43 -137.68
C LYS A 121 9.81 153.31 -138.65
N TRP A 122 10.27 152.09 -138.97
CA TRP A 122 11.22 151.86 -140.08
C TRP A 122 10.64 152.26 -141.44
N THR A 123 9.35 151.99 -141.67
CA THR A 123 8.67 152.44 -142.89
C THR A 123 8.57 153.96 -142.98
N ASP A 124 8.34 154.63 -141.83
CA ASP A 124 8.29 156.09 -141.75
C ASP A 124 9.68 156.73 -141.92
N ALA A 125 10.72 156.15 -141.31
CA ALA A 125 12.09 156.66 -141.39
C ALA A 125 12.59 156.73 -142.83
N LYS A 126 12.22 155.76 -143.68
CA LYS A 126 12.60 155.72 -145.09
C LYS A 126 12.08 156.92 -145.91
N MET A 127 11.03 157.59 -145.45
CA MET A 127 10.39 158.72 -146.15
C MET A 127 11.04 160.08 -145.86
N LYS A 128 11.97 160.15 -144.90
CA LYS A 128 12.59 161.42 -144.48
C LYS A 128 13.75 161.80 -145.40
N GLN A 129 13.61 162.91 -146.13
CA GLN A 129 14.65 163.43 -147.04
C GLN A 129 15.68 164.33 -146.35
N THR A 130 15.43 164.78 -145.11
CA THR A 130 16.37 165.58 -144.33
C THR A 130 17.32 164.67 -143.53
N PRO A 131 18.66 164.80 -143.68
CA PRO A 131 19.62 163.96 -142.96
C PRO A 131 19.54 164.04 -141.43
N LEU A 132 19.19 165.19 -140.85
CA LEU A 132 18.99 165.33 -139.40
C LEU A 132 17.75 164.55 -138.91
N ASP A 133 16.61 164.71 -139.59
CA ASP A 133 15.36 164.05 -139.20
C ASP A 133 15.44 162.52 -139.33
N LEU A 134 16.26 162.04 -140.27
CA LEU A 134 16.56 160.61 -140.45
C LEU A 134 17.43 160.09 -139.30
N ARG A 135 18.47 160.84 -138.88
CA ARG A 135 19.34 160.47 -137.76
C ARG A 135 18.55 160.36 -136.45
N ASP A 136 17.65 161.30 -136.18
CA ASP A 136 16.83 161.27 -134.95
C ASP A 136 15.82 160.10 -134.96
N ALA A 137 15.27 159.76 -136.13
CA ALA A 137 14.42 158.57 -136.29
C ALA A 137 15.21 157.28 -136.08
N LEU A 138 16.42 157.17 -136.65
CA LEU A 138 17.30 156.01 -136.49
C LEU A 138 17.76 155.84 -135.03
N ASN A 139 18.11 156.93 -134.35
CA ASN A 139 18.44 156.90 -132.92
C ASN A 139 17.24 156.47 -132.07
N SER A 140 16.05 156.97 -132.38
CA SER A 140 14.81 156.54 -131.70
C SER A 140 14.51 155.05 -131.94
N GLN A 141 14.79 154.55 -133.15
CA GLN A 141 14.66 153.12 -133.47
C GLN A 141 15.69 152.26 -132.72
N GLN A 142 16.93 152.71 -132.65
CA GLN A 142 17.97 152.03 -131.88
C GLN A 142 17.58 151.95 -130.40
N GLN A 143 17.06 153.03 -129.81
CA GLN A 143 16.59 153.04 -128.42
C GLN A 143 15.45 152.05 -128.18
N LEU A 144 14.50 151.91 -129.10
CA LEU A 144 13.43 150.91 -128.98
C LEU A 144 13.95 149.47 -129.07
N CYS A 145 14.89 149.19 -129.96
CA CYS A 145 15.57 147.89 -130.03
C CYS A 145 16.35 147.59 -128.73
N GLU A 146 17.07 148.58 -128.19
CA GLU A 146 17.78 148.47 -126.91
C GLU A 146 16.81 148.21 -125.75
N GLN A 147 15.62 148.83 -125.77
CA GLN A 147 14.57 148.59 -124.78
C GLN A 147 14.07 147.14 -124.80
N ILE A 148 13.79 146.57 -125.98
CA ILE A 148 13.38 145.15 -126.10
C ILE A 148 14.50 144.22 -125.59
N VAL A 149 15.76 144.49 -125.98
CA VAL A 149 16.90 143.71 -125.51
C VAL A 149 17.06 143.82 -123.99
N ALA A 150 16.86 145.01 -123.41
CA ALA A 150 16.90 145.22 -121.96
C ALA A 150 15.79 144.44 -121.23
N ASP A 151 14.56 144.45 -121.74
CA ASP A 151 13.44 143.71 -121.15
C ASP A 151 13.66 142.19 -121.24
N LYS A 152 14.17 141.69 -122.36
CA LYS A 152 14.57 140.27 -122.52
C LYS A 152 15.72 139.89 -121.60
N ASN A 153 16.75 140.73 -121.50
CA ASN A 153 17.87 140.49 -120.57
C ASN A 153 17.41 140.51 -119.11
N LYS A 154 16.46 141.38 -118.76
CA LYS A 154 15.83 141.39 -117.44
C LYS A 154 15.07 140.10 -117.17
N LEU A 155 14.24 139.64 -118.11
CA LEU A 155 13.53 138.38 -117.98
C LEU A 155 14.50 137.18 -117.88
N ILE A 156 15.57 137.16 -118.68
CA ILE A 156 16.61 136.14 -118.59
C ILE A 156 17.25 136.14 -117.20
N SER A 157 17.58 137.30 -116.63
CA SER A 157 18.12 137.40 -115.27
C SER A 157 17.14 136.91 -114.22
N GLU A 158 15.85 137.23 -114.34
CA GLU A 158 14.81 136.73 -113.43
C GLU A 158 14.67 135.21 -113.50
N LEU A 159 14.67 134.63 -114.72
CA LEU A 159 14.60 133.19 -114.91
C LEU A 159 15.86 132.47 -114.43
N GLN A 160 17.04 133.06 -114.61
CA GLN A 160 18.29 132.54 -114.05
C GLN A 160 18.30 132.58 -112.52
N GLN A 161 17.75 133.65 -111.93
CA GLN A 161 17.61 133.75 -110.48
C GLN A 161 16.58 132.74 -109.94
N GLU A 162 15.46 132.54 -110.64
CA GLU A 162 14.46 131.52 -110.29
C GLU A 162 15.04 130.11 -110.37
N LEU A 163 15.81 129.81 -111.43
CA LEU A 163 16.51 128.54 -111.56
C LEU A 163 17.48 128.31 -110.40
N LYS A 164 18.31 129.30 -110.09
CA LYS A 164 19.25 129.22 -108.94
C LYS A 164 18.51 129.06 -107.61
N ALA A 165 17.40 129.76 -107.41
CA ALA A 165 16.58 129.62 -106.21
C ALA A 165 15.93 128.23 -106.12
N SER A 166 15.57 127.62 -107.26
CA SER A 166 15.07 126.24 -107.34
C SER A 166 16.17 125.23 -106.98
N ASP A 167 17.38 125.39 -107.52
CA ASP A 167 18.53 124.53 -107.20
C ASP A 167 18.91 124.61 -105.72
N ASP A 168 18.94 125.83 -105.15
CA ASP A 168 19.20 126.05 -103.72
C ASP A 168 18.13 125.40 -102.82
N ARG A 169 16.87 125.33 -103.29
CA ARG A 169 15.80 124.61 -102.58
C ARG A 169 16.01 123.10 -102.66
N TYR A 170 16.32 122.56 -103.84
CA TYR A 170 16.59 121.12 -104.02
C TYR A 170 17.73 120.62 -103.13
N VAL A 171 18.83 121.38 -103.04
CA VAL A 171 19.96 121.05 -102.13
C VAL A 171 19.53 121.08 -100.67
N LYS A 172 18.67 122.04 -100.27
CA LYS A 172 18.15 122.09 -98.90
C LYS A 172 17.26 120.90 -98.58
N ASP A 173 16.43 120.46 -99.53
CA ASP A 173 15.53 119.33 -99.32
C ASP A 173 16.29 118.00 -99.30
N LEU A 174 17.31 117.82 -100.15
CA LEU A 174 18.23 116.67 -100.04
C LEU A 174 18.92 116.62 -98.67
N LYS A 175 19.37 117.77 -98.14
CA LYS A 175 19.98 117.83 -96.80
C LYS A 175 18.98 117.52 -95.69
N LYS A 176 17.70 117.86 -95.86
CA LYS A 176 16.65 117.48 -94.91
C LYS A 176 16.36 115.98 -95.00
N GLN A 177 16.18 115.44 -96.20
CA GLN A 177 15.95 114.01 -96.42
C GLN A 177 17.07 113.15 -95.84
N ALA A 178 18.34 113.55 -96.00
CA ALA A 178 19.46 112.85 -95.38
C ALA A 178 19.32 112.80 -93.84
N LYS A 179 19.00 113.94 -93.20
CA LYS A 179 18.78 114.00 -91.75
C LYS A 179 17.58 113.16 -91.30
N ASP A 180 16.51 113.12 -92.10
CA ASP A 180 15.33 112.33 -91.76
C ASP A 180 15.63 110.82 -91.85
N ILE A 181 16.44 110.40 -92.82
CA ILE A 181 16.93 109.01 -92.93
C ILE A 181 17.82 108.68 -91.74
N ASP A 182 18.78 109.54 -91.39
CA ASP A 182 19.66 109.34 -90.23
C ASP A 182 18.83 109.17 -88.94
N LEU A 183 17.80 110.01 -88.76
CA LEU A 183 16.92 109.93 -87.60
C LEU A 183 16.07 108.64 -87.58
N ILE A 184 15.64 108.12 -88.75
CA ILE A 184 14.96 106.82 -88.83
C ILE A 184 15.92 105.70 -88.41
N ILE A 185 17.17 105.74 -88.88
CA ILE A 185 18.19 104.75 -88.53
C ILE A 185 18.43 104.76 -87.02
N GLU A 186 18.68 105.93 -86.43
CA GLU A 186 18.87 106.07 -84.97
C GLU A 186 17.70 105.47 -84.18
N ARG A 187 16.45 105.79 -84.57
CA ARG A 187 15.25 105.25 -83.91
C ARG A 187 15.09 103.74 -84.08
N MET A 188 15.40 103.20 -85.25
CA MET A 188 15.36 101.76 -85.49
C MET A 188 16.44 101.02 -84.70
N GLU A 189 17.64 101.57 -84.59
CA GLU A 189 18.73 101.00 -83.78
C GLU A 189 18.41 101.03 -82.28
N GLU A 190 17.78 102.10 -81.79
CA GLU A 190 17.27 102.19 -80.43
C GLU A 190 16.21 101.12 -80.15
N GLN A 191 15.30 100.86 -81.10
CA GLN A 191 14.28 99.81 -80.98
C GLN A 191 14.86 98.40 -80.97
N ILE A 192 15.82 98.12 -81.85
CA ILE A 192 16.50 96.82 -81.87
C ILE A 192 17.23 96.61 -80.54
N SER A 193 17.87 97.66 -80.02
CA SER A 193 18.58 97.60 -78.74
C SER A 193 17.63 97.37 -77.57
N SER A 194 16.47 98.04 -77.53
CA SER A 194 15.47 97.86 -76.47
C SER A 194 14.82 96.47 -76.51
N LEU A 195 14.43 95.99 -77.69
CA LEU A 195 13.90 94.64 -77.87
C LEU A 195 14.92 93.58 -77.47
N LYS A 196 16.18 93.72 -77.91
CA LYS A 196 17.25 92.78 -77.57
C LYS A 196 17.48 92.71 -76.06
N LYS A 197 17.43 93.85 -75.36
CA LYS A 197 17.58 93.90 -73.90
C LYS A 197 16.43 93.16 -73.20
N SER A 198 15.18 93.41 -73.61
CA SER A 198 14.02 92.68 -73.07
C SER A 198 14.17 91.17 -73.30
N TYR A 199 14.52 90.73 -74.51
CA TYR A 199 14.69 89.31 -74.80
C TYR A 199 15.80 88.62 -73.99
N LEU A 200 16.88 89.35 -73.65
CA LEU A 200 17.93 88.81 -72.78
C LEU A 200 17.45 88.67 -71.33
N GLU A 201 16.78 89.69 -70.79
CA GLU A 201 16.17 89.65 -69.45
C GLU A 201 15.14 88.51 -69.34
N ASP A 202 14.38 88.30 -70.39
CA ASP A 202 13.39 87.24 -70.54
C ASP A 202 14.02 85.84 -70.52
N LEU A 203 15.13 85.65 -71.24
CA LEU A 203 15.87 84.38 -71.24
C LEU A 203 16.50 84.08 -69.89
N GLU A 204 17.08 85.09 -69.23
CA GLU A 204 17.63 84.93 -67.87
C GLU A 204 16.56 84.49 -66.87
N GLN A 205 15.35 85.04 -66.95
CA GLN A 205 14.23 84.63 -66.10
C GLN A 205 13.82 83.17 -66.35
N ILE A 206 13.80 82.72 -67.61
CA ILE A 206 13.50 81.33 -67.96
C ILE A 206 14.57 80.37 -67.43
N GLU A 207 15.85 80.74 -67.50
CA GLU A 207 16.95 79.94 -66.97
C GLU A 207 16.87 79.80 -65.44
N VAL A 208 16.56 80.89 -64.73
CA VAL A 208 16.34 80.86 -63.27
C VAL A 208 15.15 79.96 -62.92
N LEU A 209 14.05 80.05 -63.67
CA LEU A 209 12.86 79.21 -63.45
C LEU A 209 13.17 77.73 -63.68
N ASN A 210 13.93 77.39 -64.72
CA ASN A 210 14.35 76.02 -64.99
C ASN A 210 15.27 75.46 -63.91
N CYS A 211 16.21 76.27 -63.39
CA CYS A 211 17.07 75.88 -62.26
C CYS A 211 16.24 75.61 -61.01
N LEU A 212 15.25 76.47 -60.72
CA LEU A 212 14.33 76.28 -59.61
C LEU A 212 13.49 75.00 -59.79
N LEU A 213 12.96 74.76 -60.99
CA LEU A 213 12.23 73.53 -61.31
C LEU A 213 13.11 72.29 -61.11
N GLN A 214 14.36 72.32 -61.55
CA GLN A 214 15.30 71.20 -61.39
C GLN A 214 15.59 70.91 -59.91
N ASN A 215 15.78 71.95 -59.09
CA ASN A 215 15.94 71.81 -57.65
C ASN A 215 14.67 71.24 -56.98
N MET A 216 13.49 71.68 -57.40
CA MET A 216 12.23 71.11 -56.91
C MET A 216 12.06 69.65 -57.30
N LEU A 217 12.41 69.26 -58.54
CA LEU A 217 12.37 67.87 -59.00
C LEU A 217 13.34 66.98 -58.22
N GLN A 218 14.55 67.46 -57.92
CA GLN A 218 15.48 66.76 -57.03
C GLN A 218 14.92 66.61 -55.61
N GLY A 219 14.28 67.65 -55.09
CA GLY A 219 13.59 67.61 -53.80
C GLY A 219 12.45 66.57 -53.77
N LEU A 220 11.68 66.46 -54.85
CA LEU A 220 10.62 65.45 -54.97
C LEU A 220 11.19 64.02 -55.02
N SER A 221 12.28 63.80 -55.77
CA SER A 221 12.96 62.49 -55.81
C SER A 221 13.47 62.09 -54.42
N LEU A 222 14.05 63.02 -53.66
CA LEU A 222 14.51 62.75 -52.30
C LEU A 222 13.35 62.47 -51.34
N LEU A 223 12.22 63.18 -51.49
CA LEU A 223 11.02 62.92 -50.72
C LEU A 223 10.45 61.52 -51.01
N GLU A 224 10.45 61.09 -52.26
CA GLU A 224 10.03 59.73 -52.66
C GLU A 224 10.92 58.66 -52.01
N GLU A 225 12.25 58.84 -52.01
CA GLU A 225 13.18 57.94 -51.32
C GLU A 225 12.93 57.87 -49.80
N HIS A 226 12.63 59.01 -49.16
CA HIS A 226 12.28 59.06 -47.75
C HIS A 226 10.94 58.40 -47.46
N GLU A 227 9.95 58.56 -48.33
CA GLU A 227 8.66 57.88 -48.23
C GLU A 227 8.81 56.35 -48.34
N ASP A 228 9.62 55.88 -49.30
CA ASP A 228 9.97 54.48 -49.47
C ASP A 228 10.69 53.91 -48.24
N LEU A 229 11.66 54.66 -47.68
CA LEU A 229 12.36 54.23 -46.48
C LEU A 229 11.42 54.15 -45.27
N LEU A 230 10.53 55.14 -45.10
CA LEU A 230 9.51 55.11 -44.07
C LEU A 230 8.56 53.92 -44.25
N GLN A 231 8.19 53.61 -45.49
CA GLN A 231 7.34 52.46 -45.78
C GLN A 231 8.04 51.13 -45.47
N LYS A 232 9.32 50.98 -45.85
CA LYS A 232 10.13 49.80 -45.48
C LYS A 232 10.23 49.62 -43.97
N LEU A 233 10.50 50.70 -43.22
CA LEU A 233 10.56 50.65 -41.76
C LEU A 233 9.22 50.29 -41.12
N ARG A 234 8.10 50.75 -41.68
CA ARG A 234 6.75 50.37 -41.21
C ARG A 234 6.50 48.88 -41.42
N VAL A 235 6.85 48.35 -42.59
CA VAL A 235 6.69 46.92 -42.92
C VAL A 235 7.57 46.07 -42.01
N GLN A 236 8.85 46.40 -41.85
CA GLN A 236 9.77 45.69 -40.95
C GLN A 236 9.26 45.64 -39.51
N LYS A 237 8.84 46.79 -38.95
CA LYS A 237 8.29 46.82 -37.58
C LYS A 237 7.00 46.01 -37.45
N ALA A 238 6.16 46.00 -38.49
CA ALA A 238 4.94 45.19 -38.49
C ALA A 238 5.26 43.69 -38.57
N GLU A 239 6.26 43.29 -39.36
CA GLU A 239 6.75 41.91 -39.45
C GLU A 239 7.36 41.45 -38.13
N GLU A 240 8.26 42.24 -37.52
CA GLU A 240 8.84 41.98 -36.20
C GLU A 240 7.74 41.76 -35.16
N TYR A 241 6.79 42.69 -35.07
CA TYR A 241 5.63 42.56 -34.19
C TYR A 241 4.82 41.28 -34.47
N ASN A 242 4.58 40.95 -35.73
CA ASN A 242 3.85 39.73 -36.08
C ASN A 242 4.62 38.46 -35.68
N THR A 243 5.95 38.43 -35.88
CA THR A 243 6.77 37.29 -35.47
C THR A 243 6.75 37.09 -33.95
N ASP A 244 6.87 38.18 -33.18
CA ASP A 244 6.84 38.10 -31.72
C ASP A 244 5.45 37.78 -31.21
N LYS A 245 4.40 38.33 -31.83
CA LYS A 245 3.01 37.96 -31.54
C LYS A 245 2.78 36.46 -31.75
N ILE A 246 3.23 35.90 -32.88
CA ILE A 246 3.11 34.45 -33.15
C ILE A 246 3.85 33.64 -32.08
N LYS A 247 5.09 34.02 -31.73
CA LYS A 247 5.85 33.32 -30.66
C LYS A 247 5.08 33.34 -29.34
N MET A 248 4.64 34.51 -28.89
CA MET A 248 3.90 34.66 -27.64
C MET A 248 2.57 33.88 -27.66
N ASP A 249 1.82 33.93 -28.76
CA ASP A 249 0.58 33.16 -28.93
C ASP A 249 0.85 31.65 -28.88
N THR A 250 1.96 31.16 -29.48
CA THR A 250 2.34 29.74 -29.39
C THR A 250 2.77 29.32 -27.99
N GLU A 251 3.49 30.15 -27.24
CA GLU A 251 3.86 29.87 -25.85
C GLU A 251 2.62 29.82 -24.95
N VAL A 252 1.68 30.76 -25.13
CA VAL A 252 0.39 30.74 -24.42
C VAL A 252 -0.38 29.45 -24.72
N GLN A 253 -0.42 29.01 -25.98
CA GLN A 253 -1.05 27.74 -26.35
C GLN A 253 -0.35 26.53 -25.69
N ASN A 254 0.98 26.51 -25.68
CA ASN A 254 1.75 25.43 -25.05
C ASN A 254 1.54 25.37 -23.53
N LEU A 255 1.52 26.53 -22.86
CA LEU A 255 1.22 26.63 -21.43
C LEU A 255 -0.21 26.17 -21.13
N ARG A 256 -1.19 26.52 -21.97
CA ARG A 256 -2.57 26.03 -21.84
C ARG A 256 -2.66 24.51 -21.97
N LYS A 257 -1.96 23.92 -22.94
CA LYS A 257 -1.89 22.45 -23.09
C LYS A 257 -1.27 21.78 -21.87
N LYS A 258 -0.11 22.27 -21.39
CA LYS A 258 0.54 21.77 -20.17
C LYS A 258 -0.36 21.88 -18.95
N LEU A 259 -1.08 23.00 -18.81
CA LEU A 259 -2.03 23.19 -17.72
C LEU A 259 -3.18 22.18 -17.79
N GLN A 260 -3.73 21.91 -18.97
CA GLN A 260 -4.76 20.88 -19.16
C GLN A 260 -4.25 19.48 -18.84
N GLU A 261 -3.02 19.15 -19.28
CA GLU A 261 -2.37 17.88 -18.99
C GLU A 261 -2.15 17.68 -17.47
N VAL A 262 -1.64 18.71 -16.78
CA VAL A 262 -1.48 18.68 -15.32
C VAL A 262 -2.84 18.52 -14.63
N LYS A 263 -3.88 19.25 -15.07
CA LYS A 263 -5.24 19.09 -14.52
C LYS A 263 -5.77 17.66 -14.69
N PHE A 264 -5.60 17.08 -15.86
CA PHE A 264 -5.99 15.70 -16.13
C PHE A 264 -5.22 14.71 -15.24
N ASN A 265 -3.92 14.88 -15.10
CA ASN A 265 -3.08 14.03 -14.25
C ASN A 265 -3.46 14.15 -12.77
N CYS A 266 -3.76 15.35 -12.29
CA CYS A 266 -4.25 15.57 -10.92
C CYS A 266 -5.58 14.85 -10.69
N HIS A 267 -6.56 15.02 -11.59
CA HIS A 267 -7.85 14.31 -11.50
C HIS A 267 -7.68 12.80 -11.55
N LEU A 268 -6.81 12.28 -12.42
CA LEU A 268 -6.53 10.85 -12.48
C LEU A 268 -5.87 10.34 -11.20
N ASN A 269 -4.99 11.14 -10.59
CA ASN A 269 -4.36 10.79 -9.33
C ASN A 269 -5.34 10.85 -8.14
N GLU A 270 -6.29 11.79 -8.16
CA GLU A 270 -7.41 11.86 -7.22
C GLU A 270 -8.24 10.58 -7.28
N GLU A 271 -8.72 10.20 -8.46
CA GLU A 271 -9.46 8.93 -8.67
C GLU A 271 -8.66 7.69 -8.24
N LYS A 272 -7.34 7.67 -8.51
CA LYS A 272 -6.46 6.59 -8.06
C LYS A 272 -6.32 6.55 -6.54
N LEU A 273 -6.30 7.71 -5.88
CA LEU A 273 -6.25 7.79 -4.42
C LEU A 273 -7.59 7.37 -3.81
N ASP A 274 -8.71 7.80 -4.38
CA ASP A 274 -10.05 7.40 -3.94
C ASP A 274 -10.26 5.90 -4.08
N TYR A 275 -9.85 5.31 -5.19
CA TYR A 275 -9.87 3.85 -5.36
C TYR A 275 -9.01 3.14 -4.31
N LYS A 276 -7.76 3.60 -4.10
CA LYS A 276 -6.87 3.02 -3.08
C LYS A 276 -7.46 3.16 -1.68
N TYR A 277 -8.07 4.30 -1.37
CA TYR A 277 -8.75 4.54 -0.11
C TYR A 277 -9.92 3.58 0.09
N GLU A 278 -10.78 3.41 -0.91
CA GLU A 278 -11.93 2.50 -0.80
C GLU A 278 -11.46 1.03 -0.66
N VAL A 279 -10.41 0.62 -1.36
CA VAL A 279 -9.81 -0.72 -1.18
C VAL A 279 -9.24 -0.90 0.22
N LEU A 280 -8.53 0.11 0.76
CA LEU A 280 -7.99 0.06 2.12
C LEU A 280 -9.12 0.01 3.16
N LYS A 281 -10.16 0.82 2.97
CA LYS A 281 -11.35 0.82 3.81
C LYS A 281 -12.06 -0.54 3.81
N LYS A 282 -12.22 -1.18 2.65
CA LYS A 282 -12.75 -2.55 2.55
C LYS A 282 -11.88 -3.56 3.31
N ARG A 283 -10.55 -3.45 3.18
CA ARG A 283 -9.62 -4.29 3.96
C ARG A 283 -9.70 -4.02 5.47
N GLU A 284 -9.94 -2.78 5.89
CA GLU A 284 -10.16 -2.45 7.30
C GLU A 284 -11.48 -3.03 7.81
N GLU A 285 -12.57 -2.91 7.05
CA GLU A 285 -13.86 -3.54 7.34
C GLU A 285 -13.67 -5.07 7.50
N GLU A 286 -13.01 -5.74 6.55
CA GLU A 286 -12.69 -7.17 6.63
C GLU A 286 -11.82 -7.50 7.86
N ASN A 287 -10.77 -6.72 8.12
CA ASN A 287 -9.90 -6.91 9.27
C ASN A 287 -10.64 -6.70 10.60
N THR A 288 -11.57 -5.76 10.68
CA THR A 288 -12.40 -5.56 11.88
C THR A 288 -13.33 -6.75 12.10
N ILE A 289 -13.92 -7.31 11.04
CA ILE A 289 -14.74 -8.52 11.10
C ILE A 289 -13.88 -9.70 11.57
N LEU A 290 -12.71 -9.94 10.97
CA LEU A 290 -11.79 -11.01 11.38
C LEU A 290 -11.32 -10.83 12.83
N LYS A 291 -10.95 -9.62 13.25
CA LYS A 291 -10.62 -9.32 14.65
C LYS A 291 -11.79 -9.64 15.58
N SER A 292 -13.02 -9.31 15.20
CA SER A 292 -14.22 -9.65 16.00
C SER A 292 -14.45 -11.17 16.09
N GLN A 293 -14.20 -11.91 15.01
CA GLN A 293 -14.31 -13.38 14.97
C GLN A 293 -13.23 -14.04 15.83
N LEU A 294 -11.98 -13.58 15.72
CA LEU A 294 -10.85 -14.06 16.53
C LEU A 294 -11.07 -13.75 18.02
N LYS A 295 -11.51 -12.54 18.38
CA LYS A 295 -11.87 -12.20 19.76
C LYS A 295 -12.95 -13.12 20.31
N ARG A 296 -14.02 -13.39 19.55
CA ARG A 296 -15.05 -14.37 19.94
C ARG A 296 -14.51 -15.79 20.09
N LYS A 297 -13.59 -16.22 19.23
CA LYS A 297 -12.92 -17.53 19.36
C LYS A 297 -12.07 -17.60 20.62
N ILE A 298 -11.31 -16.55 20.93
CA ILE A 298 -10.51 -16.44 22.17
C ILE A 298 -11.43 -16.54 23.38
N ILE A 299 -12.52 -15.76 23.45
CA ILE A 299 -13.47 -15.80 24.56
C ILE A 299 -14.04 -17.22 24.74
N ARG A 300 -14.50 -17.87 23.66
CA ARG A 300 -14.99 -19.27 23.73
C ARG A 300 -13.92 -20.24 24.24
N MET A 301 -12.68 -20.10 23.78
CA MET A 301 -11.57 -20.93 24.27
C MET A 301 -11.28 -20.66 25.74
N GLN A 302 -11.33 -19.39 26.17
CA GLN A 302 -11.18 -18.99 27.57
C GLN A 302 -12.26 -19.61 28.46
N ASP A 303 -13.52 -19.60 28.00
CA ASP A 303 -14.65 -20.21 28.71
C ASP A 303 -14.50 -21.73 28.82
N ILE A 304 -14.08 -22.40 27.75
CA ILE A 304 -13.78 -23.84 27.77
C ILE A 304 -12.64 -24.13 28.76
N LEU A 305 -11.57 -23.33 28.74
CA LEU A 305 -10.42 -23.50 29.63
C LEU A 305 -10.83 -23.30 31.09
N ASN A 306 -11.66 -22.29 31.39
CA ASN A 306 -12.19 -22.05 32.73
C ASN A 306 -13.14 -23.18 33.18
N ASN A 307 -13.97 -23.70 32.29
CA ASN A 307 -14.82 -24.86 32.56
C ASN A 307 -14.02 -26.14 32.79
N LEU A 308 -12.93 -26.36 32.07
CA LEU A 308 -12.03 -27.51 32.31
C LEU A 308 -11.29 -27.34 33.64
N LYS A 309 -10.81 -26.13 33.95
CA LYS A 309 -10.19 -25.82 35.25
C LYS A 309 -11.15 -26.08 36.41
N SER A 310 -12.41 -25.66 36.30
CA SER A 310 -13.41 -25.90 37.35
C SER A 310 -13.73 -27.40 37.50
N LYS A 311 -13.83 -28.14 36.39
CA LYS A 311 -13.99 -29.60 36.41
C LYS A 311 -12.80 -30.31 37.05
N CYS A 312 -11.56 -29.96 36.69
CA CYS A 312 -10.35 -30.51 37.31
C CYS A 312 -10.34 -30.22 38.82
N ALA A 313 -10.61 -28.98 39.23
CA ALA A 313 -10.66 -28.60 40.64
C ALA A 313 -11.75 -29.36 41.42
N ASN A 314 -12.92 -29.60 40.81
CA ASN A 314 -13.98 -30.40 41.43
C ASN A 314 -13.59 -31.88 41.53
N GLN A 315 -12.97 -32.45 40.49
CA GLN A 315 -12.49 -33.83 40.49
C GLN A 315 -11.41 -34.03 41.56
N GLU A 316 -10.45 -33.11 41.68
CA GLU A 316 -9.42 -33.15 42.73
C GLU A 316 -10.05 -33.11 44.14
N LYS A 317 -11.07 -32.26 44.35
CA LYS A 317 -11.80 -32.22 45.62
C LYS A 317 -12.51 -33.54 45.91
N GLN A 318 -13.15 -34.13 44.90
CA GLN A 318 -13.83 -35.41 45.03
C GLN A 318 -12.83 -36.54 45.36
N SER A 319 -11.74 -36.66 44.60
CA SER A 319 -10.72 -37.67 44.85
C SER A 319 -10.07 -37.51 46.22
N LYS A 320 -9.77 -36.28 46.66
CA LYS A 320 -9.27 -36.03 48.02
C LYS A 320 -10.27 -36.45 49.11
N ALA A 321 -11.55 -36.22 48.90
CA ALA A 321 -12.60 -36.65 49.84
C ALA A 321 -12.73 -38.18 49.89
N GLU A 322 -12.67 -38.84 48.73
CA GLU A 322 -12.67 -40.31 48.62
C GLU A 322 -11.43 -40.92 49.27
N GLU A 323 -10.24 -40.38 49.00
CA GLU A 323 -9.00 -40.78 49.66
C GLU A 323 -9.10 -40.63 51.18
N GLN A 324 -9.65 -39.52 51.67
CA GLN A 324 -9.83 -39.33 53.11
C GLN A 324 -10.81 -40.36 53.71
N SER A 325 -11.92 -40.66 53.02
CA SER A 325 -12.86 -41.70 53.43
C SER A 325 -12.20 -43.07 53.48
N LEU A 326 -11.45 -43.45 52.44
CA LEU A 326 -10.74 -44.72 52.36
C LEU A 326 -9.65 -44.83 53.43
N ARG A 327 -8.93 -43.74 53.73
CA ARG A 327 -7.96 -43.70 54.84
C ARG A 327 -8.65 -43.95 56.18
N ASN A 328 -9.81 -43.33 56.41
CA ASN A 328 -10.59 -43.54 57.63
C ASN A 328 -11.10 -44.99 57.74
N ASP A 329 -11.61 -45.56 56.64
CA ASP A 329 -12.07 -46.95 56.57
C ASP A 329 -10.92 -47.95 56.78
N TYR A 330 -9.76 -47.70 56.17
CA TYR A 330 -8.55 -48.49 56.36
C TYR A 330 -8.08 -48.46 57.82
N ALA A 331 -8.04 -47.27 58.44
CA ALA A 331 -7.69 -47.13 59.85
C ALA A 331 -8.66 -47.92 60.75
N ARG A 332 -9.97 -47.85 60.46
CA ARG A 332 -11.00 -48.63 61.17
C ARG A 332 -10.80 -50.14 61.01
N ILE A 333 -10.62 -50.64 59.79
CA ILE A 333 -10.42 -52.07 59.52
C ILE A 333 -9.12 -52.57 60.16
N LYS A 334 -8.04 -51.79 60.07
CA LYS A 334 -6.77 -52.10 60.72
C LYS A 334 -6.94 -52.23 62.24
N GLN A 335 -7.72 -51.35 62.86
CA GLN A 335 -8.04 -51.44 64.29
C GLN A 335 -8.88 -52.69 64.60
N GLN A 336 -9.91 -52.97 63.80
CA GLN A 336 -10.73 -54.19 63.94
C GLN A 336 -9.90 -55.47 63.81
N TYR A 337 -8.93 -55.51 62.88
CA TYR A 337 -8.02 -56.64 62.73
C TYR A 337 -7.10 -56.80 63.94
N LYS A 338 -6.52 -55.71 64.46
CA LYS A 338 -5.73 -55.73 65.70
C LYS A 338 -6.55 -56.27 66.88
N ASP A 339 -7.80 -55.84 67.01
CA ASP A 339 -8.69 -56.29 68.08
C ASP A 339 -9.10 -57.75 67.91
N MET A 340 -9.34 -58.20 66.67
CA MET A 340 -9.57 -59.62 66.36
C MET A 340 -8.37 -60.48 66.74
N GLN A 341 -7.16 -60.06 66.37
CA GLN A 341 -5.93 -60.77 66.69
C GLN A 341 -5.67 -60.82 68.21
N LYS A 342 -6.05 -59.78 68.95
CA LYS A 342 -6.03 -59.81 70.43
C LYS A 342 -7.04 -60.81 70.99
N LYS A 343 -8.26 -60.85 70.45
CA LYS A 343 -9.29 -61.82 70.84
C LYS A 343 -8.85 -63.25 70.55
N GLU A 344 -8.26 -63.52 69.39
CA GLU A 344 -7.73 -64.84 69.02
C GLU A 344 -6.68 -65.32 70.04
N ARG A 345 -5.69 -64.48 70.37
CA ARG A 345 -4.69 -64.80 71.39
C ARG A 345 -5.32 -65.07 72.76
N HIS A 346 -6.30 -64.26 73.14
CA HIS A 346 -7.02 -64.43 74.40
C HIS A 346 -7.84 -65.72 74.43
N PHE A 347 -8.56 -66.06 73.35
CA PHE A 347 -9.31 -67.31 73.26
C PHE A 347 -8.39 -68.53 73.26
N ALA A 348 -7.28 -68.49 72.51
CA ALA A 348 -6.29 -69.57 72.54
C ALA A 348 -5.72 -69.80 73.95
N ALA A 349 -5.44 -68.72 74.70
CA ALA A 349 -4.99 -68.82 76.08
C ALA A 349 -6.06 -69.40 77.01
N LEU A 350 -7.32 -68.96 76.88
CA LEU A 350 -8.44 -69.50 77.67
C LEU A 350 -8.75 -70.96 77.34
N ASP A 351 -8.70 -71.34 76.06
CA ASP A 351 -8.94 -72.70 75.62
C ASP A 351 -7.83 -73.64 76.13
N ALA A 352 -6.56 -73.19 76.11
CA ALA A 352 -5.45 -73.93 76.71
C ALA A 352 -5.62 -74.09 78.23
N GLU A 353 -5.99 -73.02 78.96
CA GLU A 353 -6.24 -73.10 80.41
C GLU A 353 -7.43 -74.01 80.74
N ARG A 354 -8.48 -73.97 79.92
CA ARG A 354 -9.66 -74.84 80.08
C ARG A 354 -9.30 -76.29 79.78
N PHE A 355 -8.54 -76.55 78.72
CA PHE A 355 -8.07 -77.90 78.38
C PHE A 355 -7.25 -78.48 79.51
N GLU A 356 -6.27 -77.73 80.03
CA GLU A 356 -5.44 -78.14 81.18
C GLU A 356 -6.29 -78.50 82.40
N LYS A 357 -7.26 -77.64 82.77
CA LYS A 357 -8.16 -77.89 83.90
C LYS A 357 -8.99 -79.15 83.69
N ILE A 358 -9.57 -79.34 82.50
CA ILE A 358 -10.38 -80.52 82.19
C ILE A 358 -9.51 -81.78 82.22
N TRP A 359 -8.29 -81.72 81.67
CA TRP A 359 -7.33 -82.82 81.69
C TRP A 359 -6.99 -83.24 83.12
N LEU A 360 -6.64 -82.30 83.99
CA LEU A 360 -6.32 -82.60 85.39
C LEU A 360 -7.50 -83.21 86.15
N ILE A 361 -8.73 -82.74 85.88
CA ILE A 361 -9.94 -83.31 86.49
C ILE A 361 -10.18 -84.73 85.98
N SER A 362 -10.17 -84.96 84.67
CA SER A 362 -10.41 -86.28 84.09
C SER A 362 -9.32 -87.29 84.45
N GLU A 363 -8.06 -86.86 84.44
CA GLU A 363 -6.92 -87.64 84.91
C GLU A 363 -7.07 -88.02 86.39
N GLY A 364 -7.48 -87.07 87.24
CA GLY A 364 -7.76 -87.34 88.65
C GLY A 364 -8.89 -88.36 88.85
N GLU A 365 -9.99 -88.23 88.11
CA GLU A 365 -11.12 -89.17 88.14
C GLU A 365 -10.70 -90.58 87.71
N VAL A 366 -9.94 -90.68 86.61
CA VAL A 366 -9.50 -91.96 86.06
C VAL A 366 -8.45 -92.62 86.96
N LYS A 367 -7.49 -91.87 87.53
CA LYS A 367 -6.56 -92.38 88.54
C LYS A 367 -7.28 -92.89 89.78
N ALA A 368 -8.33 -92.21 90.24
CA ALA A 368 -9.16 -92.67 91.34
C ALA A 368 -9.94 -93.96 91.00
N MET A 369 -10.42 -94.10 89.77
CA MET A 369 -11.01 -95.37 89.28
C MET A 369 -9.99 -96.50 89.23
N ALA A 370 -8.79 -96.25 88.70
CA ALA A 370 -7.71 -97.23 88.66
C ALA A 370 -7.33 -97.70 90.08
N HIS A 371 -7.20 -96.79 91.05
CA HIS A 371 -6.99 -97.14 92.45
C HIS A 371 -8.08 -98.04 93.02
N ARG A 372 -9.37 -97.72 92.78
CA ARG A 372 -10.48 -98.57 93.24
C ARG A 372 -10.46 -99.95 92.61
N ALA A 373 -10.12 -100.04 91.32
CA ALA A 373 -10.01 -101.30 90.60
C ALA A 373 -8.87 -102.17 91.16
N LEU A 374 -7.71 -101.57 91.44
CA LEU A 374 -6.57 -102.26 92.07
C LEU A 374 -6.86 -102.67 93.51
N GLU A 375 -7.57 -101.86 94.29
CA GLU A 375 -7.99 -102.24 95.64
C GLU A 375 -8.98 -103.42 95.61
N THR A 376 -9.88 -103.44 94.62
CA THR A 376 -10.77 -104.59 94.38
C THR A 376 -9.96 -105.83 94.01
N ASP A 377 -8.95 -105.68 93.16
CA ASP A 377 -8.02 -106.77 92.81
C ASP A 377 -7.27 -107.31 94.03
N ARG A 378 -6.82 -106.42 94.93
CA ARG A 378 -6.16 -106.78 96.18
C ARG A 378 -7.09 -107.59 97.08
N ILE A 379 -8.33 -107.12 97.29
CA ILE A 379 -9.33 -107.83 98.10
C ILE A 379 -9.63 -109.21 97.51
N ILE A 380 -9.83 -109.33 96.19
CA ILE A 380 -10.09 -110.63 95.55
C ILE A 380 -8.90 -111.58 95.71
N HIS A 381 -7.67 -111.11 95.47
CA HIS A 381 -6.48 -111.93 95.60
C HIS A 381 -6.21 -112.40 97.03
N GLU A 382 -6.30 -111.48 98.01
CA GLU A 382 -6.03 -111.80 99.42
C GLU A 382 -7.15 -112.62 100.06
N GLN A 383 -8.42 -112.25 99.86
CA GLN A 383 -9.55 -112.88 100.58
C GLN A 383 -10.12 -114.11 99.87
N GLN A 384 -10.29 -114.08 98.54
CA GLN A 384 -10.95 -115.18 97.82
C GLN A 384 -9.97 -116.24 97.34
N LEU A 385 -8.77 -115.84 96.90
CA LEU A 385 -7.75 -116.77 96.40
C LEU A 385 -6.74 -117.19 97.48
N GLY A 386 -6.60 -116.42 98.57
CA GLY A 386 -5.63 -116.68 99.63
C GLY A 386 -4.17 -116.49 99.17
N LEU A 387 -3.95 -115.72 98.11
CA LEU A 387 -2.63 -115.43 97.54
C LEU A 387 -2.14 -114.06 97.99
N ALA A 388 -0.83 -113.90 98.19
CA ALA A 388 -0.24 -112.59 98.46
C ALA A 388 -0.38 -111.69 97.22
N TRP A 389 -1.07 -110.56 97.36
CA TRP A 389 -1.23 -109.61 96.27
C TRP A 389 0.07 -108.80 96.05
N VAL A 390 0.50 -108.66 94.79
CA VAL A 390 1.66 -107.86 94.38
C VAL A 390 1.16 -106.70 93.53
N SER A 391 1.47 -105.48 93.96
CA SER A 391 1.12 -104.27 93.21
C SER A 391 1.84 -104.26 91.85
N PRO A 392 1.13 -104.10 90.72
CA PRO A 392 1.76 -103.86 89.43
C PRO A 392 2.58 -102.56 89.45
N PRO A 393 3.68 -102.45 88.69
CA PRO A 393 4.37 -101.18 88.47
C PRO A 393 3.50 -100.28 87.58
N LEU A 394 3.19 -99.06 88.04
CA LEU A 394 2.28 -98.13 87.37
C LEU A 394 2.94 -96.75 87.16
N PRO A 395 3.83 -96.61 86.15
CA PRO A 395 4.59 -95.36 85.92
C PRO A 395 3.69 -94.14 85.67
N PHE A 396 2.49 -94.34 85.11
CA PHE A 396 1.53 -93.26 84.84
C PHE A 396 0.93 -92.65 86.12
N MET A 397 1.13 -93.25 87.30
CA MET A 397 0.63 -92.70 88.56
C MET A 397 1.57 -91.64 89.17
N GLU A 398 2.81 -91.53 88.70
CA GLU A 398 3.84 -90.63 89.26
C GLU A 398 3.88 -89.24 88.60
N HIS A 399 3.28 -89.08 87.42
CA HIS A 399 3.25 -87.81 86.68
C HIS A 399 1.81 -87.36 86.49
N SER A 400 1.53 -86.07 86.70
CA SER A 400 0.22 -85.45 86.50
C SER A 400 0.36 -84.25 85.54
N GLY A 401 -0.63 -84.07 84.67
CA GLY A 401 -0.63 -83.05 83.61
C GLY A 401 -0.53 -83.65 82.20
N PRO A 402 -0.85 -82.89 81.14
CA PRO A 402 -0.65 -83.32 79.76
C PRO A 402 0.82 -83.64 79.49
N ILE A 403 1.07 -84.60 78.61
CA ILE A 403 2.44 -84.97 78.25
C ILE A 403 3.08 -83.78 77.52
N GLU A 404 3.96 -83.04 78.21
CA GLU A 404 4.82 -82.05 77.58
C GLU A 404 5.81 -82.77 76.65
N HIS A 405 5.39 -83.02 75.42
CA HIS A 405 6.33 -83.26 74.35
C HIS A 405 7.12 -81.95 74.18
N LYS A 406 8.44 -82.04 74.37
CA LYS A 406 9.38 -80.99 73.97
C LYS A 406 9.16 -80.68 72.49
N THR A 407 8.26 -79.75 72.22
CA THR A 407 8.13 -79.12 70.92
C THR A 407 9.43 -78.36 70.71
N LEU A 408 10.25 -78.89 69.80
CA LEU A 408 11.37 -78.16 69.22
C LEU A 408 10.86 -76.77 68.84
N LYS A 409 11.52 -75.74 69.37
CA LYS A 409 11.27 -74.33 69.07
C LYS A 409 11.01 -74.14 67.58
N THR A 410 9.75 -73.92 67.22
CA THR A 410 9.35 -73.62 65.85
C THR A 410 9.90 -72.23 65.49
N ALA A 411 10.59 -72.13 64.34
CA ALA A 411 11.26 -70.94 63.83
C ALA A 411 10.38 -69.67 63.73
N SER A 412 9.08 -69.77 63.94
CA SER A 412 8.13 -68.65 63.99
C SER A 412 8.23 -67.78 65.26
N GLN A 413 8.75 -68.29 66.38
CA GLN A 413 8.93 -67.49 67.61
C GLN A 413 10.22 -66.67 67.59
N ALA A 414 11.26 -67.11 66.87
CA ALA A 414 12.50 -66.33 66.69
C ALA A 414 12.30 -65.08 65.80
N ALA A 415 11.32 -65.10 64.89
CA ALA A 415 10.97 -63.95 64.05
C ALA A 415 10.06 -62.92 64.74
N ALA A 416 9.35 -63.33 65.80
CA ALA A 416 8.50 -62.42 66.58
C ALA A 416 9.32 -61.51 67.50
N ASP A 417 10.46 -62.00 68.01
CA ASP A 417 11.38 -61.22 68.86
C ASP A 417 12.22 -60.20 68.05
N THR A 418 12.32 -60.33 66.73
CA THR A 418 13.04 -59.36 65.87
C THR A 418 12.17 -58.20 65.38
N LEU A 419 10.86 -58.22 65.66
CA LEU A 419 9.90 -57.20 65.21
C LEU A 419 9.21 -56.45 66.37
N GLN A 420 9.66 -56.66 67.62
CA GLN A 420 9.16 -55.96 68.81
C GLN A 420 10.10 -54.87 69.37
N GLU A 421 11.29 -54.66 68.79
CA GLU A 421 12.11 -53.47 69.03
C GLU A 421 11.99 -52.52 67.83
N GLU A 422 10.88 -51.78 67.76
CA GLU A 422 10.77 -50.41 67.19
C GLU A 422 9.28 -50.02 67.12
N THR A 423 8.68 -49.87 68.30
CA THR A 423 7.51 -48.99 68.49
C THR A 423 7.76 -48.14 69.73
N GLY A 424 8.51 -47.05 69.52
CA GLY A 424 8.70 -45.96 70.47
C GLY A 424 8.34 -44.64 69.77
N ASP A 425 7.31 -44.02 70.30
CA ASP A 425 6.62 -42.80 69.87
C ASP A 425 7.55 -41.57 69.70
N SER A 426 7.43 -40.83 68.60
CA SER A 426 7.36 -39.36 68.60
C SER A 426 7.11 -38.80 67.19
N VAL A 427 5.96 -38.17 67.06
CA VAL A 427 5.56 -37.25 65.99
C VAL A 427 6.36 -35.96 66.15
N GLU A 428 6.93 -35.44 65.06
CA GLU A 428 6.83 -34.01 64.69
C GLU A 428 7.21 -33.80 63.21
N GLU A 429 6.35 -33.04 62.53
CA GLU A 429 6.48 -32.59 61.14
C GLU A 429 7.65 -31.60 60.98
N SER A 430 8.39 -31.66 59.87
CA SER A 430 8.78 -30.44 59.14
C SER A 430 9.29 -30.77 57.74
N GLU A 431 8.79 -29.99 56.79
CA GLU A 431 9.06 -29.95 55.36
C GLU A 431 10.54 -29.86 54.99
N GLY A 432 10.92 -30.45 53.83
CA GLY A 432 12.14 -30.03 53.12
C GLY A 432 12.78 -31.10 52.23
N LEU A 433 12.55 -30.98 50.92
CA LEU A 433 13.37 -31.49 49.80
C LEU A 433 13.51 -33.01 49.63
N GLU A 434 12.71 -33.54 48.71
CA GLU A 434 13.04 -34.75 47.96
C GLU A 434 14.29 -34.52 47.10
N ASP A 435 15.44 -34.98 47.59
CA ASP A 435 16.53 -35.46 46.76
C ASP A 435 16.94 -36.84 47.29
N THR A 436 16.56 -37.90 46.59
CA THR A 436 17.41 -39.07 46.34
C THR A 436 16.75 -40.01 45.33
N GLY A 437 17.50 -40.35 44.28
CA GLY A 437 17.62 -41.75 43.87
C GLY A 437 16.64 -42.30 42.82
N SER A 438 16.82 -41.91 41.55
CA SER A 438 16.62 -42.83 40.42
C SER A 438 17.44 -42.36 39.22
N GLY A 439 18.76 -42.33 39.38
CA GLY A 439 19.69 -42.17 38.27
C GLY A 439 19.65 -43.40 37.37
N VAL A 440 18.82 -43.36 36.33
CA VAL A 440 18.89 -44.34 35.23
C VAL A 440 20.31 -44.32 34.69
N ASN A 441 21.00 -45.46 34.72
CA ASN A 441 22.40 -45.60 34.34
C ASN A 441 22.64 -44.91 32.99
N ARG A 442 23.45 -43.84 32.98
CA ARG A 442 23.70 -42.96 31.82
C ARG A 442 24.14 -43.74 30.58
N ARG A 443 24.78 -44.90 30.77
CA ARG A 443 25.18 -45.84 29.73
C ARG A 443 23.98 -46.57 29.12
N THR A 444 23.00 -46.95 29.93
CA THR A 444 21.75 -47.58 29.49
C THR A 444 20.89 -46.58 28.74
N VAL A 445 20.79 -45.34 29.20
CA VAL A 445 20.09 -44.26 28.47
C VAL A 445 20.76 -44.00 27.12
N LYS A 446 22.11 -43.90 27.08
CA LYS A 446 22.86 -43.73 25.83
C LYS A 446 22.62 -44.89 24.86
N ARG A 447 22.59 -46.13 25.35
CA ARG A 447 22.35 -47.33 24.52
C ARG A 447 20.91 -47.44 24.03
N ILE A 448 19.93 -47.04 24.85
CA ILE A 448 18.51 -46.93 24.45
C ILE A 448 18.36 -45.84 23.38
N LEU A 449 19.04 -44.70 23.53
CA LEU A 449 19.03 -43.62 22.56
C LEU A 449 19.67 -44.03 21.23
N GLU A 450 20.77 -44.79 21.27
CA GLU A 450 21.44 -45.35 20.08
C GLU A 450 20.54 -46.37 19.36
N LEU A 451 19.90 -47.28 20.10
CA LEU A 451 18.93 -48.24 19.55
C LEU A 451 17.70 -47.57 18.93
N LEU A 452 17.19 -46.48 19.53
CA LEU A 452 16.11 -45.67 18.96
C LEU A 452 16.56 -44.94 17.69
N CYS A 453 17.81 -44.49 17.62
CA CYS A 453 18.38 -43.87 16.42
C CYS A 453 18.58 -44.85 15.27
N ASP A 454 18.88 -46.13 15.55
CA ASP A 454 19.14 -47.14 14.52
C ASP A 454 17.85 -47.78 14.00
N GLU A 455 16.90 -48.13 14.88
CA GLU A 455 15.67 -48.85 14.50
C GLU A 455 14.55 -47.94 13.96
N LEU A 456 14.38 -46.71 14.47
CA LEU A 456 13.26 -45.85 14.05
C LEU A 456 13.58 -44.93 12.87
N VAL A 457 14.85 -44.58 12.67
CA VAL A 457 15.26 -43.59 11.65
C VAL A 457 15.57 -44.24 10.30
N SER A 458 15.98 -45.51 10.26
CA SER A 458 16.29 -46.19 8.99
C SER A 458 15.06 -46.62 8.19
N GLY A 459 13.87 -46.70 8.82
CA GLY A 459 12.72 -47.38 8.22
C GLY A 459 11.47 -46.54 7.97
N PHE A 460 11.11 -45.61 8.86
CA PHE A 460 9.70 -45.16 8.90
C PHE A 460 9.45 -43.66 9.04
N LEU A 461 10.35 -42.86 9.63
CA LEU A 461 10.03 -41.46 10.00
C LEU A 461 10.82 -40.35 9.27
N VAL A 462 11.88 -40.66 8.52
CA VAL A 462 12.76 -39.63 7.92
C VAL A 462 12.85 -39.78 6.40
N GLU A 463 12.59 -38.68 5.69
CA GLU A 463 12.61 -38.61 4.22
C GLU A 463 14.02 -38.91 3.66
N SER A 464 14.13 -39.79 2.66
CA SER A 464 15.40 -40.33 2.14
C SER A 464 16.38 -39.28 1.60
N LYS A 465 15.91 -38.06 1.31
CA LYS A 465 16.73 -36.90 0.94
C LYS A 465 17.49 -36.31 2.12
N LEU A 466 16.93 -36.35 3.33
CA LEU A 466 17.58 -35.85 4.55
C LEU A 466 18.73 -36.77 4.97
N LEU A 467 18.56 -38.09 4.80
CA LEU A 467 19.59 -39.10 5.10
C LEU A 467 20.85 -38.95 4.23
N LYS A 468 20.72 -38.51 2.96
CA LYS A 468 21.86 -38.23 2.07
C LYS A 468 22.65 -36.96 2.44
N LEU A 469 22.00 -35.99 3.07
CA LEU A 469 22.65 -34.76 3.54
C LEU A 469 23.33 -34.96 4.90
N VAL A 470 22.76 -35.82 5.75
CA VAL A 470 23.26 -36.09 7.09
C VAL A 470 24.44 -37.08 7.10
N SER A 471 24.60 -37.94 6.08
CA SER A 471 25.70 -38.93 6.02
C SER A 471 27.11 -38.34 5.96
N HIS A 472 27.26 -37.04 5.67
CA HIS A 472 28.54 -36.35 5.57
C HIS A 472 29.00 -35.69 6.90
N LEU A 473 28.19 -35.75 7.96
CA LEU A 473 28.48 -35.15 9.28
C LEU A 473 29.01 -36.19 10.29
N GLU A 474 29.59 -35.74 11.41
CA GLU A 474 30.16 -36.60 12.44
C GLU A 474 29.06 -37.36 13.22
N LYS A 475 29.32 -38.61 13.65
CA LYS A 475 28.29 -39.53 14.20
C LYS A 475 27.47 -38.93 15.35
N ASN A 476 28.07 -38.08 16.18
CA ASN A 476 27.40 -37.42 17.30
C ASN A 476 26.42 -36.33 16.83
N GLU A 477 26.78 -35.59 15.79
CA GLU A 477 25.94 -34.55 15.18
C GLU A 477 24.78 -35.17 14.40
N GLN A 478 25.02 -36.31 13.73
CA GLN A 478 23.97 -37.10 13.09
C GLN A 478 22.94 -37.59 14.12
N SER A 479 23.38 -38.13 15.26
CA SER A 479 22.49 -38.62 16.32
C SER A 479 21.71 -37.48 16.97
N LEU A 480 22.31 -36.31 17.19
CA LEU A 480 21.62 -35.13 17.71
C LEU A 480 20.51 -34.62 16.78
N ILE A 481 20.78 -34.51 15.47
CA ILE A 481 19.79 -34.06 14.49
C ILE A 481 18.65 -35.09 14.36
N LYS A 482 18.98 -36.39 14.37
CA LYS A 482 17.99 -37.47 14.34
C LYS A 482 17.07 -37.45 15.57
N LEU A 483 17.63 -37.21 16.75
CA LEU A 483 16.85 -37.09 17.98
C LEU A 483 16.02 -35.81 18.03
N ASP A 484 16.52 -34.68 17.55
CA ASP A 484 15.76 -33.42 17.46
C ASP A 484 14.57 -33.54 16.49
N CYS A 485 14.73 -34.28 15.40
CA CYS A 485 13.62 -34.66 14.50
C CYS A 485 12.57 -35.55 15.20
N ILE A 486 12.99 -36.48 16.07
CA ILE A 486 12.06 -37.33 16.83
C ILE A 486 11.34 -36.52 17.92
N PHE A 487 12.04 -35.60 18.60
CA PHE A 487 11.47 -34.74 19.63
C PHE A 487 10.60 -33.60 19.10
N THR A 488 10.74 -33.23 17.82
CA THR A 488 9.81 -32.31 17.15
C THR A 488 8.50 -32.99 16.76
N VAL A 489 8.51 -34.31 16.50
CA VAL A 489 7.31 -35.09 16.15
C VAL A 489 6.57 -35.62 17.39
N SER A 490 7.28 -35.94 18.48
CA SER A 490 6.69 -36.33 19.77
C SER A 490 6.70 -35.16 20.75
N THR A 491 5.52 -34.70 21.17
CA THR A 491 5.27 -33.48 21.95
C THR A 491 5.79 -33.53 23.40
N ILE A 492 7.11 -33.59 23.60
CA ILE A 492 7.75 -33.48 24.92
C ILE A 492 8.94 -32.51 24.83
N ARG A 493 8.63 -31.21 24.87
CA ARG A 493 9.64 -30.12 24.77
C ARG A 493 10.05 -29.41 26.08
N PRO A 494 9.36 -29.49 27.25
CA PRO A 494 9.74 -28.59 28.35
C PRO A 494 10.58 -29.19 29.51
N VAL A 495 11.01 -30.46 29.52
CA VAL A 495 11.69 -31.05 30.72
C VAL A 495 13.21 -31.26 30.56
N VAL A 496 13.80 -31.13 29.37
CA VAL A 496 15.19 -31.59 29.12
C VAL A 496 16.23 -30.45 29.02
N LEU A 497 15.82 -29.18 29.12
CA LEU A 497 16.77 -28.06 29.04
C LEU A 497 17.66 -27.88 30.28
N ASN A 498 17.53 -28.70 31.33
CA ASN A 498 18.33 -28.60 32.55
C ASN A 498 19.55 -29.55 32.60
N TRP A 499 19.86 -30.28 31.51
CA TRP A 499 20.97 -31.25 31.47
C TRP A 499 22.14 -30.83 30.56
N GLY A 500 22.02 -29.70 29.85
CA GLY A 500 23.01 -29.24 28.88
C GLY A 500 24.21 -28.48 29.47
N ALA A 501 24.25 -28.25 30.79
CA ALA A 501 25.23 -27.36 31.41
C ALA A 501 26.11 -28.08 32.44
N SER A 502 26.69 -29.23 32.08
CA SER A 502 27.90 -29.79 32.72
C SER A 502 28.28 -31.10 32.04
N ALA A 503 29.23 -31.05 31.10
CA ALA A 503 30.15 -32.15 30.80
C ALA A 503 31.13 -31.70 29.70
N ASN A 504 32.23 -31.09 30.13
CA ASN A 504 33.52 -31.35 29.48
C ASN A 504 33.91 -32.82 29.74
N PHE A 505 34.94 -33.26 29.01
CA PHE A 505 35.71 -34.51 29.07
C PHE A 505 35.55 -35.36 27.79
N GLN A 506 36.55 -35.29 26.90
CA GLN A 506 37.78 -36.12 26.90
C GLN A 506 37.46 -37.59 26.67
N GLU A 507 37.89 -38.04 25.50
CA GLU A 507 37.91 -39.42 25.04
C GLU A 507 38.92 -40.22 25.85
N GLU A 508 38.49 -41.35 26.38
CA GLU A 508 39.36 -42.52 26.55
C GLU A 508 38.63 -43.75 26.01
N GLU A 509 39.20 -44.31 24.97
CA GLU A 509 38.91 -45.64 24.47
C GLU A 509 39.34 -46.69 25.49
N THR A 510 38.53 -47.71 25.74
CA THR A 510 39.03 -49.08 25.96
C THR A 510 37.94 -50.11 25.67
N THR A 511 38.43 -51.24 25.20
CA THR A 511 37.76 -52.37 24.56
C THR A 511 37.22 -53.40 25.56
N ASN A 512 36.44 -54.36 25.04
CA ASN A 512 36.07 -55.66 25.62
C ASN A 512 35.03 -55.71 26.77
N ASN A 513 33.82 -56.24 26.48
CA ASN A 513 33.49 -57.65 26.72
C ASN A 513 32.00 -57.96 26.46
N GLN A 514 31.76 -59.25 26.23
CA GLN A 514 30.57 -59.97 25.76
C GLN A 514 29.21 -59.65 26.42
N PRO A 515 28.10 -60.01 25.75
CA PRO A 515 26.74 -59.82 26.23
C PRO A 515 26.41 -60.84 27.32
N SER A 516 25.92 -60.37 28.47
CA SER A 516 25.27 -61.20 29.47
C SER A 516 23.78 -60.86 29.52
N ASP A 517 22.99 -61.92 29.39
CA ASP A 517 21.54 -61.96 29.27
C ASP A 517 20.81 -61.19 30.37
N PHE A 518 19.84 -60.36 29.98
CA PHE A 518 18.89 -59.73 30.87
C PHE A 518 17.61 -60.57 30.93
N ILE A 519 17.22 -60.98 32.13
CA ILE A 519 15.94 -61.63 32.43
C ILE A 519 14.80 -60.67 32.06
N HIS A 520 13.83 -61.19 31.29
CA HIS A 520 12.70 -60.44 30.77
C HIS A 520 11.70 -60.11 31.90
N HIS A 521 11.05 -58.93 31.83
CA HIS A 521 10.14 -58.41 32.86
C HIS A 521 8.96 -59.35 33.21
N ASN A 522 8.64 -60.31 32.34
CA ASN A 522 7.63 -61.35 32.58
C ASN A 522 8.12 -62.52 33.46
N ASP A 523 9.43 -62.78 33.54
CA ASP A 523 9.98 -63.87 34.34
C ASP A 523 10.11 -63.50 35.83
N LEU A 524 10.15 -62.20 36.14
CA LEU A 524 10.09 -61.68 37.51
C LEU A 524 8.74 -61.96 38.18
N LEU A 525 7.65 -61.85 37.43
CA LEU A 525 6.31 -62.19 37.91
C LEU A 525 6.15 -63.67 38.14
N VAL A 526 6.73 -64.52 37.28
CA VAL A 526 6.75 -65.98 37.47
C VAL A 526 7.58 -66.35 38.69
N ALA A 527 8.77 -65.75 38.86
CA ALA A 527 9.61 -65.97 40.03
C ALA A 527 8.96 -65.49 41.34
N LEU A 528 8.24 -64.36 41.35
CA LEU A 528 7.49 -63.87 42.50
C LEU A 528 6.24 -64.71 42.80
N LYS A 529 5.59 -65.27 41.77
CA LYS A 529 4.44 -66.17 41.93
C LYS A 529 4.85 -67.54 42.45
N ASP A 530 6.00 -68.05 42.00
CA ASP A 530 6.60 -69.29 42.52
C ASP A 530 7.13 -69.10 43.94
N PHE A 531 7.70 -67.94 44.24
CA PHE A 531 8.11 -67.57 45.60
C PHE A 531 6.89 -67.50 46.54
N THR A 532 5.81 -66.81 46.15
CA THR A 532 4.59 -66.74 46.98
C THR A 532 3.84 -68.08 47.07
N ALA A 533 3.90 -68.94 46.05
CA ALA A 533 3.32 -70.29 46.10
C ALA A 533 4.08 -71.23 47.05
N GLN A 534 5.40 -71.04 47.25
CA GLN A 534 6.18 -71.80 48.23
C GLN A 534 5.89 -71.39 49.69
N TYR A 535 5.53 -70.12 49.94
CA TYR A 535 5.28 -69.62 51.30
C TYR A 535 3.81 -69.58 51.72
N CYS A 536 2.86 -69.73 50.78
CA CYS A 536 1.42 -69.78 51.06
C CYS A 536 0.86 -71.21 50.96
N ARG A 537 1.48 -72.20 51.62
CA ARG A 537 0.72 -73.39 52.02
C ARG A 537 -0.13 -73.01 53.23
N PRO A 538 -1.46 -73.24 53.22
CA PRO A 538 -2.27 -73.08 54.41
C PRO A 538 -1.70 -74.02 55.47
N GLN A 539 -1.22 -73.44 56.57
CA GLN A 539 -0.86 -74.16 57.78
C GLN A 539 -2.14 -74.84 58.27
N SER A 540 -2.33 -76.10 57.87
CA SER A 540 -3.38 -76.92 58.44
C SER A 540 -3.08 -77.06 59.91
N VAL A 541 -4.06 -76.64 60.69
CA VAL A 541 -4.09 -76.69 62.15
C VAL A 541 -3.54 -78.04 62.61
N HIS A 542 -2.56 -77.94 63.50
CA HIS A 542 -1.79 -79.00 64.12
C HIS A 542 -2.71 -80.10 64.68
N LEU A 543 -2.63 -81.29 64.09
CA LEU A 543 -3.31 -82.53 64.51
C LEU A 543 -2.27 -83.65 64.68
N GLU A 544 -1.08 -83.28 65.16
CA GLU A 544 0.00 -84.18 65.54
C GLU A 544 0.25 -84.02 67.03
N ASN A 545 -0.49 -84.75 67.88
CA ASN A 545 -0.17 -84.96 69.30
C ASN A 545 -0.89 -86.17 69.91
N ASP A 546 -1.91 -86.74 69.25
CA ASP A 546 -2.68 -87.88 69.77
C ASP A 546 -1.85 -89.14 70.08
N SER A 547 -0.65 -89.32 69.49
CA SER A 547 0.13 -90.54 69.69
C SER A 547 0.63 -90.72 71.14
N GLY A 548 0.96 -89.63 71.84
CA GLY A 548 1.44 -89.70 73.23
C GLY A 548 0.28 -89.90 74.21
N ASP A 549 -0.78 -89.11 74.03
CA ASP A 549 -1.97 -89.14 74.86
C ASP A 549 -2.73 -90.47 74.72
N THR A 550 -2.80 -91.04 73.51
CA THR A 550 -3.43 -92.34 73.27
C THR A 550 -2.69 -93.44 74.03
N ALA A 551 -1.35 -93.45 74.00
CA ALA A 551 -0.55 -94.43 74.72
C ALA A 551 -0.73 -94.31 76.25
N TYR A 552 -0.87 -93.09 76.78
CA TYR A 552 -1.15 -92.84 78.19
C TYR A 552 -2.50 -93.41 78.63
N TRP A 553 -3.57 -93.12 77.89
CA TRP A 553 -4.90 -93.63 78.21
C TRP A 553 -5.02 -95.14 78.01
N GLU A 554 -4.36 -95.72 77.01
CA GLU A 554 -4.27 -97.18 76.84
C GLU A 554 -3.56 -97.86 78.02
N CYS A 555 -2.53 -97.24 78.61
CA CYS A 555 -1.89 -97.77 79.81
C CYS A 555 -2.85 -97.79 81.01
N ILE A 556 -3.68 -96.75 81.18
CA ILE A 556 -4.64 -96.70 82.30
C ILE A 556 -5.81 -97.67 82.07
N ALA A 557 -6.29 -97.81 80.84
CA ALA A 557 -7.35 -98.77 80.53
C ALA A 557 -6.92 -100.23 80.82
N ASN A 558 -5.63 -100.54 80.65
CA ASN A 558 -5.06 -101.88 80.85
C ASN A 558 -4.46 -102.10 82.25
N VAL A 559 -4.84 -101.31 83.26
CA VAL A 559 -4.37 -101.46 84.66
C VAL A 559 -4.65 -102.83 85.25
N ILE A 560 -5.76 -103.45 84.84
CA ILE A 560 -6.05 -104.85 85.15
C ILE A 560 -5.91 -105.64 83.85
N PRO A 561 -4.86 -106.48 83.72
CA PRO A 561 -4.67 -107.31 82.53
C PRO A 561 -5.90 -108.18 82.26
N GLU A 562 -6.20 -108.40 80.97
CA GLU A 562 -7.35 -109.21 80.55
C GLU A 562 -7.31 -110.63 81.14
N SER A 563 -6.12 -111.17 81.40
CA SER A 563 -5.93 -112.44 82.10
C SER A 563 -6.53 -112.47 83.51
N LYS A 564 -6.41 -111.36 84.27
CA LYS A 564 -7.03 -111.22 85.61
C LYS A 564 -8.55 -111.09 85.52
N LEU A 565 -9.06 -110.35 84.54
CA LEU A 565 -10.51 -110.26 84.31
C LEU A 565 -11.15 -111.62 83.98
N ARG A 566 -10.47 -112.45 83.17
CA ARG A 566 -10.89 -113.83 82.91
C ARG A 566 -10.86 -114.71 84.16
N LEU A 567 -9.90 -114.48 85.05
CA LEU A 567 -9.84 -115.16 86.34
C LEU A 567 -11.01 -114.73 87.24
N TRP A 568 -11.33 -113.44 87.30
CA TRP A 568 -12.46 -112.93 88.08
C TRP A 568 -13.80 -113.49 87.58
N SER A 569 -14.02 -113.57 86.26
CA SER A 569 -15.26 -114.13 85.71
C SER A 569 -15.40 -115.64 85.96
N ALA A 570 -14.29 -116.39 85.88
CA ALA A 570 -14.27 -117.79 86.25
C ALA A 570 -14.53 -118.00 87.75
N LEU A 571 -13.94 -117.15 88.60
CA LEU A 571 -14.15 -117.17 90.06
C LEU A 571 -15.60 -116.83 90.41
N ASP A 572 -16.20 -115.80 89.81
CA ASP A 572 -17.60 -115.44 90.01
C ASP A 572 -18.54 -116.59 89.57
N THR A 573 -18.26 -117.22 88.43
CA THR A 573 -19.01 -118.39 87.98
C THR A 573 -18.90 -119.56 88.98
N ALA A 574 -17.72 -119.79 89.53
CA ALA A 574 -17.48 -120.85 90.52
C ALA A 574 -18.15 -120.54 91.86
N LEU A 575 -18.08 -119.29 92.35
CA LEU A 575 -18.72 -118.84 93.57
C LEU A 575 -20.25 -118.90 93.45
N ASN A 576 -20.81 -118.53 92.31
CA ASN A 576 -22.26 -118.67 92.05
C ASN A 576 -22.71 -120.14 92.09
N LYS A 577 -21.94 -121.06 91.49
CA LYS A 577 -22.23 -122.51 91.59
C LYS A 577 -22.10 -123.02 93.04
N TYR A 578 -21.08 -122.59 93.77
CA TYR A 578 -20.89 -122.95 95.17
C TYR A 578 -22.02 -122.42 96.05
N HIS A 579 -22.49 -121.18 95.81
CA HIS A 579 -23.64 -120.60 96.49
C HIS A 579 -24.92 -121.42 96.24
N THR A 580 -25.17 -121.88 95.00
CA THR A 580 -26.28 -122.79 94.68
C THR A 580 -26.20 -124.09 95.47
N ILE A 581 -25.02 -124.73 95.53
CA ILE A 581 -24.81 -125.95 96.32
C ILE A 581 -25.05 -125.69 97.82
N LEU A 582 -24.59 -124.56 98.34
CA LEU A 582 -24.81 -124.18 99.74
C LEU A 582 -26.30 -123.95 100.03
N THR A 583 -27.05 -123.33 99.12
CA THR A 583 -28.51 -123.15 99.28
C THR A 583 -29.26 -124.47 99.19
N GLU A 584 -28.87 -125.38 98.29
CA GLU A 584 -29.39 -126.74 98.24
C GLU A 584 -29.08 -127.51 99.53
N ARG A 585 -27.85 -127.43 100.03
CA ARG A 585 -27.46 -128.04 101.30
C ARG A 585 -28.24 -127.47 102.47
N ALA A 586 -28.49 -126.15 102.50
CA ALA A 586 -29.30 -125.51 103.53
C ALA A 586 -30.76 -126.01 103.49
N LYS A 587 -31.35 -126.19 102.30
CA LYS A 587 -32.67 -126.81 102.12
C LYS A 587 -32.69 -128.26 102.61
N LEU A 588 -31.73 -129.07 102.19
CA LEU A 588 -31.60 -130.47 102.63
C LEU A 588 -31.42 -130.58 104.15
N LEU A 589 -30.67 -129.68 104.78
CA LEU A 589 -30.55 -129.64 106.24
C LEU A 589 -31.88 -129.33 106.92
N ALA A 590 -32.65 -128.37 106.40
CA ALA A 590 -33.99 -128.06 106.91
C ALA A 590 -34.97 -129.25 106.72
N GLU A 591 -34.94 -129.92 105.57
CA GLU A 591 -35.71 -131.15 105.31
C GLU A 591 -35.32 -132.27 106.27
N THR A 592 -34.01 -132.47 106.51
CA THR A 592 -33.51 -133.48 107.45
C THR A 592 -33.96 -133.18 108.88
N GLN A 593 -33.93 -131.91 109.30
CA GLN A 593 -34.47 -131.48 110.60
C GLN A 593 -35.99 -131.75 110.70
N ASN A 594 -36.75 -131.47 109.65
CA ASN A 594 -38.19 -131.73 109.62
C ASN A 594 -38.50 -133.24 109.71
N VAL A 595 -37.77 -134.08 108.97
CA VAL A 595 -37.87 -135.55 109.05
C VAL A 595 -37.48 -136.07 110.44
N GLN A 596 -36.46 -135.49 111.07
CA GLN A 596 -36.13 -135.80 112.46
C GLN A 596 -37.28 -135.45 113.40
N GLN A 597 -37.89 -134.28 113.24
CA GLN A 597 -39.03 -133.83 114.05
C GLN A 597 -40.25 -134.76 113.88
N GLN A 598 -40.62 -135.12 112.65
CA GLN A 598 -41.68 -136.10 112.38
C GLN A 598 -41.40 -137.47 113.00
N ASN A 599 -40.15 -137.95 112.93
CA ASN A 599 -39.75 -139.19 113.60
C ASN A 599 -39.90 -139.10 115.12
N THR A 600 -39.61 -137.95 115.73
CA THR A 600 -39.83 -137.75 117.17
C THR A 600 -41.31 -137.74 117.52
N GLU A 601 -42.16 -137.10 116.72
CA GLU A 601 -43.62 -137.06 116.91
C GLU A 601 -44.26 -138.45 116.74
N LEU A 602 -43.86 -139.21 115.71
CA LEU A 602 -44.32 -140.60 115.53
C LEU A 602 -43.92 -141.48 116.71
N ARG A 603 -42.69 -141.33 117.23
CA ARG A 603 -42.26 -142.04 118.45
C ARG A 603 -43.11 -141.64 119.67
N GLN A 604 -43.49 -140.37 119.81
CA GLN A 604 -44.37 -139.90 120.88
C GLN A 604 -45.81 -140.42 120.74
N LEU A 605 -46.39 -140.39 119.53
CA LEU A 605 -47.73 -140.92 119.24
C LEU A 605 -47.82 -142.42 119.49
N LEU A 606 -46.79 -143.18 119.12
CA LEU A 606 -46.71 -144.62 119.36
C LEU A 606 -46.63 -144.93 120.88
N HIS A 607 -45.94 -144.07 121.65
CA HIS A 607 -45.90 -144.15 123.11
C HIS A 607 -47.25 -143.78 123.77
N LEU A 608 -48.00 -142.83 123.20
CA LEU A 608 -49.37 -142.48 123.64
C LEU A 608 -50.38 -143.60 123.34
N TYR A 609 -50.23 -144.27 122.18
CA TYR A 609 -51.09 -145.37 121.77
C TYR A 609 -50.92 -146.61 122.67
N THR A 610 -49.70 -146.91 123.12
CA THR A 610 -49.43 -148.04 124.03
C THR A 610 -49.86 -147.79 125.48
N THR A 611 -50.13 -146.54 125.88
CA THR A 611 -50.40 -146.16 127.28
C THR A 611 -51.86 -145.75 127.56
N SER A 612 -52.72 -145.58 126.55
CA SER A 612 -54.11 -145.12 126.76
C SER A 612 -55.07 -146.24 127.22
N LYS A 613 -55.94 -145.92 128.19
CA LYS A 613 -56.89 -146.81 128.90
C LYS A 613 -58.09 -147.33 128.07
N VAL A 614 -58.03 -147.26 126.73
CA VAL A 614 -59.10 -147.76 125.83
C VAL A 614 -59.02 -149.29 125.61
N THR A 615 -57.99 -149.95 126.15
CA THR A 615 -57.72 -151.38 126.00
C THR A 615 -58.32 -152.31 127.08
N GLN A 616 -59.17 -151.83 128.02
CA GLN A 616 -59.64 -152.65 129.16
C GLN A 616 -61.17 -152.86 129.37
N ILE A 617 -62.13 -152.34 128.57
CA ILE A 617 -63.59 -152.47 128.92
C ILE A 617 -64.54 -153.09 127.85
N PHE A 618 -64.17 -153.33 126.60
CA PHE A 618 -65.01 -154.13 125.66
C PHE A 618 -64.16 -155.12 124.85
N PRO A 619 -64.69 -156.30 124.47
CA PRO A 619 -63.91 -157.42 123.98
C PRO A 619 -63.49 -157.18 122.52
N THR A 620 -62.27 -156.69 122.33
CA THR A 620 -61.27 -157.21 121.37
C THR A 620 -60.04 -156.29 121.40
N PRO A 621 -58.85 -156.82 121.72
CA PRO A 621 -57.63 -156.31 121.17
C PRO A 621 -57.08 -157.38 120.24
N ARG A 622 -57.45 -157.32 118.96
CA ARG A 622 -56.50 -157.76 117.94
C ARG A 622 -55.29 -156.85 118.09
N LEU A 623 -54.20 -157.41 118.57
CA LEU A 623 -52.97 -157.57 117.80
C LEU A 623 -51.97 -158.35 118.67
N ARG A 624 -52.29 -159.63 118.89
CA ARG A 624 -51.27 -160.65 119.09
C ARG A 624 -50.97 -161.24 117.71
N LEU A 625 -50.08 -160.59 116.98
CA LEU A 625 -49.20 -161.29 116.06
C LEU A 625 -47.78 -161.00 116.57
N GLN A 626 -47.23 -162.04 117.19
CA GLN A 626 -45.83 -162.24 117.55
C GLN A 626 -44.92 -161.54 116.51
N LEU A 627 -44.09 -160.56 116.86
CA LEU A 627 -42.81 -160.74 117.56
C LEU A 627 -42.26 -162.17 117.42
N ILE A 628 -41.68 -162.46 116.26
CA ILE A 628 -40.54 -163.36 116.14
C ILE A 628 -39.29 -162.45 116.14
N PRO A 629 -38.27 -162.72 116.97
CA PRO A 629 -37.18 -161.79 117.25
C PRO A 629 -36.04 -161.90 116.24
N SER A 630 -35.61 -160.75 115.71
CA SER A 630 -34.21 -160.30 115.52
C SER A 630 -34.19 -159.01 114.72
#